data_AF-A0A1F6GQH0-F1
#
_entry.id   AF-A0A1F6GQH0-F1
#
_cell.length_a   1.000
_cell.length_b   1.000
_cell.length_c   1.000
_cell.angle_alpha   90.00
_cell.angle_beta   90.00
_cell.angle_gamma   90.00
#
_symmetry.space_group_name_H-M   'P 1'
#
loop_
_entity.id
_entity.type
_entity.pdbx_description
1 polymer ?
#
loop_
_entity_poly.entity_id
_entity_poly.type
_entity_poly.pdbx_seq_one_letter_code
_entity_poly.pdbx_strand_id
1 'polypeptide(L)'
;MKGLPVWILLVGLLTPGIAKAEYRAYLIEVYDQILGKQWDSVTGFAPDHYINTHGGGNRLSALTKATWMCYGDLSRYAPACKMPPPKDPKFEVGDEVEITLQKHLTQGWKGTIELSLWREDLKNNVYGVRFGDRKNMFGSYYEFDLKMTKKRENEVKVQPPGDAPPDAAVTAPATPPNPANLPPVAP
;
A
#
# COMPACT_ATOMS: atom_id res chain seq x y z
N MET A 1 -26.18 -40.30 36.32
CA MET A 1 -25.37 -39.34 35.53
C MET A 1 -24.91 -40.07 34.27
N LYS A 2 -25.52 -39.80 33.11
CA LYS A 2 -25.24 -40.52 31.86
C LYS A 2 -23.91 -40.00 31.29
N GLY A 3 -22.94 -40.89 31.14
CA GLY A 3 -21.61 -40.57 30.63
C GLY A 3 -21.68 -39.95 29.23
N LEU A 4 -20.99 -38.83 29.06
CA LEU A 4 -20.84 -38.20 27.75
C LEU A 4 -20.13 -39.20 26.82
N PRO A 5 -20.71 -39.56 25.66
CA PRO A 5 -20.14 -40.59 24.80
C PRO A 5 -18.80 -40.13 24.23
N VAL A 6 -17.76 -40.94 24.47
CA VAL A 6 -16.35 -40.74 24.06
C VAL A 6 -16.20 -40.40 22.57
N TRP A 7 -17.16 -40.83 21.74
CA TRP A 7 -17.23 -40.48 20.32
C TRP A 7 -17.39 -38.97 20.05
N ILE A 8 -18.06 -38.21 20.92
CA ILE A 8 -18.20 -36.75 20.76
C ILE A 8 -16.85 -36.05 21.00
N LEU A 9 -16.05 -36.54 21.94
CA LEU A 9 -14.68 -36.04 22.18
C LEU A 9 -13.74 -36.35 21.01
N LEU A 10 -13.87 -37.54 20.41
CA LEU A 10 -13.07 -37.96 19.25
C LEU A 10 -13.41 -37.19 17.96
N VAL A 11 -14.70 -36.90 17.73
CA VAL A 11 -15.12 -36.10 16.56
C VAL A 11 -14.66 -34.64 16.69
N GLY A 12 -14.66 -34.08 17.92
CA GLY A 12 -14.13 -32.73 18.16
C GLY A 12 -12.61 -32.60 17.92
N LEU A 13 -11.83 -33.67 18.12
CA LEU A 13 -10.39 -33.68 17.83
C LEU A 13 -10.05 -33.80 16.33
N LEU A 14 -10.98 -34.26 15.50
CA LEU A 14 -10.77 -34.52 14.08
C LEU A 14 -11.19 -33.36 13.17
N THR A 15 -11.75 -32.28 13.73
CA THR A 15 -11.92 -31.03 12.98
C THR A 15 -10.60 -30.27 13.01
N PRO A 16 -9.82 -30.21 11.90
CA PRO A 16 -8.71 -29.27 11.83
C PRO A 16 -9.34 -27.88 11.89
N GLY A 17 -9.28 -27.24 13.06
CA GLY A 17 -9.43 -25.80 13.13
C GLY A 17 -8.40 -25.23 12.16
N ILE A 18 -8.85 -24.47 11.17
CA ILE A 18 -7.95 -23.72 10.31
C ILE A 18 -7.23 -22.74 11.23
N ALA A 19 -6.06 -23.15 11.72
CA ALA A 19 -5.23 -22.35 12.59
C ALA A 19 -4.77 -21.16 11.74
N LYS A 20 -5.42 -20.02 11.93
CA LYS A 20 -4.98 -18.76 11.33
C LYS A 20 -3.84 -18.25 12.20
N ALA A 21 -2.65 -18.17 11.61
CA ALA A 21 -1.53 -17.53 12.27
C ALA A 21 -1.72 -16.02 12.21
N GLU A 22 -1.37 -15.35 13.29
CA GLU A 22 -1.15 -13.90 13.26
C GLU A 22 0.13 -13.62 12.50
N TYR A 23 0.07 -12.67 11.57
CA TYR A 23 1.25 -12.16 10.89
C TYR A 23 1.13 -10.66 10.68
N ARG A 24 2.27 -10.02 10.43
CA ARG A 24 2.34 -8.59 10.14
C ARG A 24 2.41 -8.39 8.63
N ALA A 25 1.51 -7.56 8.10
CA ALA A 25 1.58 -7.10 6.72
C ALA A 25 2.22 -5.71 6.65
N TYR A 26 2.78 -5.42 5.49
CA TYR A 26 3.51 -4.21 5.18
C TYR A 26 3.03 -3.65 3.86
N LEU A 27 2.86 -2.33 3.81
CA LEU A 27 2.96 -1.57 2.59
C LEU A 27 4.39 -1.02 2.54
N ILE A 28 5.16 -1.46 1.55
CA ILE A 28 6.53 -1.00 1.33
C ILE A 28 6.62 -0.22 0.03
N GLU A 29 7.48 0.79 0.03
CA GLU A 29 7.93 1.49 -1.17
C GLU A 29 9.28 0.91 -1.56
N VAL A 30 9.37 0.36 -2.76
CA VAL A 30 10.57 -0.29 -3.27
C VAL A 30 11.20 0.60 -4.32
N TYR A 31 12.50 0.77 -4.21
CA TYR A 31 13.34 1.48 -5.16
C TYR A 31 14.35 0.52 -5.78
N ASP A 32 14.29 0.35 -7.10
CA ASP A 32 15.30 -0.36 -7.89
C ASP A 32 16.36 0.63 -8.36
N GLN A 33 17.54 0.53 -7.76
CA GLN A 33 18.68 1.42 -8.02
C GLN A 33 19.27 1.21 -9.43
N ILE A 34 19.13 0.02 -10.00
CA ILE A 34 19.67 -0.31 -11.32
C ILE A 34 18.74 0.21 -12.42
N LEU A 35 17.43 0.00 -12.25
CA LEU A 35 16.43 0.44 -13.23
C LEU A 35 15.93 1.87 -13.01
N GLY A 36 16.25 2.49 -11.86
CA GLY A 36 15.76 3.81 -11.47
C GLY A 36 14.23 3.85 -11.31
N LYS A 37 13.61 2.72 -10.92
CA LYS A 37 12.16 2.59 -10.81
C LYS A 37 11.71 2.50 -9.37
N GLN A 38 10.50 3.00 -9.11
CA GLN A 38 9.87 2.97 -7.80
C GLN A 38 8.45 2.41 -7.90
N TRP A 39 8.05 1.60 -6.93
CA TRP A 39 6.68 1.10 -6.82
C TRP A 39 6.30 0.77 -5.38
N ASP A 40 5.00 0.75 -5.10
CA ASP A 40 4.45 0.29 -3.83
C ASP A 40 4.11 -1.21 -3.91
N SER A 41 4.37 -1.94 -2.82
CA SER A 41 4.06 -3.36 -2.71
C SER A 41 3.45 -3.70 -1.36
N VAL A 42 2.35 -4.46 -1.39
CA VAL A 42 1.71 -5.02 -0.18
C VAL A 42 2.20 -6.45 0.01
N THR A 43 2.84 -6.72 1.13
CA THR A 43 3.54 -7.99 1.39
C THR A 43 3.49 -8.40 2.85
N GLY A 44 3.69 -9.68 3.12
CA GLY A 44 3.94 -10.21 4.46
C GLY A 44 5.40 -10.13 4.89
N PHE A 45 6.31 -9.76 3.98
CA PHE A 45 7.74 -9.65 4.27
C PHE A 45 8.09 -8.25 4.77
N ALA A 46 8.88 -8.18 5.85
CA ALA A 46 9.53 -6.95 6.25
C ALA A 46 10.50 -6.46 5.15
N PRO A 47 10.83 -5.16 5.08
CA PRO A 47 11.63 -4.59 3.98
C PRO A 47 12.97 -5.30 3.74
N ASP A 48 13.68 -5.66 4.79
CA ASP A 48 14.95 -6.40 4.74
C ASP A 48 14.77 -7.79 4.13
N HIS A 49 13.73 -8.52 4.56
CA HIS A 49 13.41 -9.84 4.01
C HIS A 49 12.95 -9.74 2.55
N TYR A 50 12.17 -8.71 2.22
CA TYR A 50 11.73 -8.45 0.86
C TYR A 50 12.92 -8.22 -0.07
N ILE A 51 13.86 -7.36 0.33
CA ILE A 51 15.09 -7.08 -0.41
C ILE A 51 15.86 -8.39 -0.66
N ASN A 52 16.08 -9.20 0.38
CA ASN A 52 16.84 -10.44 0.27
C ASN A 52 16.21 -11.49 -0.66
N THR A 53 14.88 -11.48 -0.81
CA THR A 53 14.15 -12.45 -1.63
C THR A 53 13.88 -11.99 -3.06
N HIS A 54 13.94 -10.67 -3.34
CA HIS A 54 13.50 -10.10 -4.63
C HIS A 54 14.62 -9.45 -5.48
N GLY A 55 15.87 -9.44 -5.03
CA GLY A 55 16.98 -8.90 -5.84
C GLY A 55 18.25 -8.53 -5.07
N GLY A 56 18.20 -8.56 -3.74
CA GLY A 56 19.33 -8.23 -2.85
C GLY A 56 19.56 -6.73 -2.68
N GLY A 57 20.32 -6.38 -1.64
CA GLY A 57 20.57 -4.98 -1.26
C GLY A 57 21.40 -4.17 -2.26
N ASN A 58 22.12 -4.84 -3.16
CA ASN A 58 22.88 -4.18 -4.24
C ASN A 58 21.97 -3.58 -5.33
N ARG A 59 20.71 -4.03 -5.40
CA ARG A 59 19.75 -3.59 -6.42
C ARG A 59 18.57 -2.87 -5.81
N LEU A 60 18.03 -3.40 -4.72
CA LEU A 60 16.79 -2.93 -4.13
C LEU A 60 17.04 -2.19 -2.81
N SER A 61 16.30 -1.11 -2.63
CA SER A 61 16.06 -0.49 -1.33
C SER A 61 14.56 -0.48 -1.06
N ALA A 62 14.16 -0.65 0.20
CA ALA A 62 12.76 -0.68 0.56
C ALA A 62 12.54 0.10 1.86
N LEU A 63 11.46 0.89 1.88
CA LEU A 63 11.00 1.64 3.05
C LEU A 63 9.62 1.13 3.45
N THR A 64 9.36 0.98 4.74
CA THR A 64 8.00 0.74 5.23
C THR A 64 7.18 2.03 5.20
N LYS A 65 6.10 2.04 4.41
CA LYS A 65 5.10 3.09 4.41
C LYS A 65 4.03 2.87 5.48
N ALA A 66 3.56 1.63 5.63
CA ALA A 66 2.59 1.27 6.65
C ALA A 66 2.72 -0.20 7.06
N THR A 67 2.16 -0.54 8.22
CA THR A 67 2.08 -1.91 8.70
C THR A 67 0.81 -2.12 9.53
N TRP A 68 0.21 -3.31 9.40
CA TRP A 68 -0.99 -3.73 10.12
C TRP A 68 -0.93 -5.23 10.44
N MET A 69 -1.74 -5.66 11.39
CA MET A 69 -1.87 -7.07 11.77
C MET A 69 -2.89 -7.78 10.86
N CYS A 70 -2.56 -9.00 10.46
CA CYS A 70 -3.39 -9.88 9.66
C CYS A 70 -3.50 -11.26 10.32
N TYR A 71 -4.55 -11.99 9.96
CA TYR A 71 -4.77 -13.37 10.40
C TYR A 71 -4.92 -14.26 9.16
N GLY A 72 -4.06 -15.27 9.03
CA GLY A 72 -4.11 -16.19 7.90
C GLY A 72 -2.84 -16.99 7.74
N ASP A 73 -2.67 -17.55 6.55
CA ASP A 73 -1.47 -18.29 6.15
C ASP A 73 -0.84 -17.59 4.94
N LEU A 74 0.45 -17.25 5.05
CA LEU A 74 1.26 -16.70 3.96
C LEU A 74 2.00 -17.78 3.18
N SER A 75 1.90 -19.05 3.60
CA SER A 75 2.44 -20.18 2.86
C SER A 75 1.86 -20.20 1.44
N ARG A 76 2.64 -20.70 0.48
CA ARG A 76 2.27 -20.79 -0.94
C ARG A 76 2.11 -19.44 -1.66
N TYR A 77 2.84 -18.40 -1.24
CA TYR A 77 2.84 -17.09 -1.90
C TYR A 77 1.45 -16.43 -1.90
N ALA A 78 0.63 -16.72 -0.88
CA ALA A 78 -0.67 -16.07 -0.73
C ALA A 78 -0.47 -14.55 -0.55
N PRO A 79 -1.32 -13.72 -1.18
CA PRO A 79 -1.22 -12.27 -1.03
C PRO A 79 -1.50 -11.87 0.42
N ALA A 80 -0.79 -10.85 0.90
CA ALA A 80 -1.05 -10.29 2.22
C ALA A 80 -2.46 -9.69 2.31
N CYS A 81 -3.02 -9.66 3.52
CA CYS A 81 -4.36 -9.13 3.73
C CYS A 81 -4.44 -7.64 3.40
N LYS A 82 -5.63 -7.17 2.97
CA LYS A 82 -5.82 -5.76 2.57
C LYS A 82 -5.53 -4.81 3.73
N MET A 83 -4.96 -3.65 3.40
CA MET A 83 -4.76 -2.57 4.36
C MET A 83 -6.12 -2.12 4.93
N PRO A 84 -6.27 -1.99 6.25
CA PRO A 84 -7.48 -1.47 6.86
C PRO A 84 -7.74 -0.03 6.41
N PRO A 85 -8.99 0.32 6.04
CA PRO A 85 -9.33 1.70 5.78
C PRO A 85 -9.22 2.54 7.06
N PRO A 86 -8.99 3.86 6.98
CA PRO A 86 -9.08 4.74 8.13
C PRO A 86 -10.51 4.78 8.69
N LYS A 87 -10.64 5.14 9.97
CA LYS A 87 -11.94 5.27 10.66
C LYS A 87 -12.17 6.71 11.08
N ASP A 88 -13.23 7.34 10.59
CA ASP A 88 -13.58 8.75 10.86
C ASP A 88 -12.37 9.69 10.79
N PRO A 89 -11.59 9.68 9.68
CA PRO A 89 -10.32 10.38 9.63
C PRO A 89 -10.49 11.90 9.68
N LYS A 90 -9.66 12.57 10.49
CA LYS A 90 -9.58 14.05 10.49
C LYS A 90 -8.86 14.62 9.26
N PHE A 91 -8.04 13.79 8.61
CA PHE A 91 -7.22 14.19 7.48
C PHE A 91 -7.36 13.20 6.32
N GLU A 92 -7.23 13.69 5.09
CA GLU A 92 -7.34 12.91 3.87
C GLU A 92 -5.99 12.81 3.15
N VAL A 93 -5.86 11.80 2.28
CA VAL A 93 -4.69 11.68 1.40
C VAL A 93 -4.65 12.88 0.46
N GLY A 94 -3.52 13.58 0.46
CA GLY A 94 -3.28 14.84 -0.25
C GLY A 94 -3.35 16.09 0.63
N ASP A 95 -3.82 15.99 1.88
CA ASP A 95 -3.78 17.12 2.81
C ASP A 95 -2.35 17.47 3.22
N GLU A 96 -2.07 18.76 3.43
CA GLU A 96 -0.80 19.22 4.01
C GLU A 96 -0.95 19.43 5.52
N VAL A 97 -0.02 18.84 6.26
CA VAL A 97 0.01 18.85 7.72
C VAL A 97 1.36 19.31 8.25
N GLU A 98 1.34 19.87 9.44
CA GLU A 98 2.51 20.17 10.25
C GLU A 98 2.62 19.15 11.39
N ILE A 99 3.83 18.66 11.65
CA ILE A 99 4.09 17.71 12.73
C ILE A 99 4.19 18.47 14.06
N THR A 100 3.33 18.15 15.03
CA THR A 100 3.28 18.77 16.36
C THR A 100 3.97 17.96 17.44
N LEU A 101 4.51 16.78 17.11
CA LEU A 101 5.19 15.88 18.03
C LEU A 101 6.38 16.57 18.72
N GLN A 102 6.23 16.85 20.01
CA GLN A 102 7.21 17.61 20.77
C GLN A 102 8.51 16.83 20.98
N LYS A 103 9.65 17.53 20.92
CA LYS A 103 11.00 16.98 21.13
C LYS A 103 11.42 15.92 20.10
N HIS A 104 10.70 15.80 18.99
CA HIS A 104 11.05 14.91 17.89
C HIS A 104 11.78 15.68 16.79
N LEU A 105 12.65 14.98 16.03
CA LEU A 105 13.44 15.58 14.95
C LEU A 105 12.57 16.31 13.90
N THR A 106 11.37 15.79 13.69
CA THR A 106 10.43 16.28 12.68
C THR A 106 9.45 17.34 13.21
N GLN A 107 9.60 17.79 14.46
CA GLN A 107 8.75 18.82 15.03
C GLN A 107 8.75 20.10 14.16
N GLY A 108 7.56 20.60 13.82
CA GLY A 108 7.35 21.78 12.98
C GLY A 108 7.60 21.54 11.48
N TRP A 109 7.93 20.31 11.06
CA TRP A 109 8.06 20.01 9.64
C TRP A 109 6.68 19.94 9.00
N LYS A 110 6.61 20.36 7.74
CA LYS A 110 5.41 20.28 6.92
C LYS A 110 5.56 19.19 5.88
N GLY A 111 4.49 18.45 5.66
CA GLY A 111 4.47 17.39 4.66
C GLY A 111 3.05 17.08 4.19
N THR A 112 2.96 16.22 3.18
CA THR A 112 1.69 15.82 2.57
C THR A 112 1.34 14.41 3.04
N ILE A 113 0.07 14.18 3.38
CA ILE A 113 -0.44 12.86 3.70
C ILE A 113 -0.49 12.02 2.44
N GLU A 114 0.26 10.92 2.40
CA GLU A 114 0.23 9.96 1.30
C GLU A 114 -0.65 8.75 1.60
N LEU A 115 -0.85 8.43 2.87
CA LEU A 115 -1.66 7.29 3.29
C LEU A 115 -2.28 7.52 4.65
N SER A 116 -3.40 6.85 4.87
CA SER A 116 -4.06 6.74 6.16
C SER A 116 -4.58 5.32 6.35
N LEU A 117 -4.47 4.80 7.57
CA LEU A 117 -5.02 3.50 7.94
C LEU A 117 -5.49 3.50 9.39
N TRP A 118 -6.48 2.66 9.68
CA TRP A 118 -6.86 2.35 11.05
C TRP A 118 -5.98 1.24 11.62
N ARG A 119 -5.41 1.47 12.81
CA ARG A 119 -4.65 0.47 13.56
C ARG A 119 -5.49 -0.06 14.71
N GLU A 120 -5.96 -1.30 14.57
CA GLU A 120 -6.83 -1.94 15.55
C GLU A 120 -6.15 -2.14 16.92
N ASP A 121 -4.84 -2.39 16.92
CA ASP A 121 -4.01 -2.51 18.12
C ASP A 121 -3.80 -1.18 18.86
N LEU A 122 -3.89 -0.05 18.15
CA LEU A 122 -3.66 1.30 18.69
C LEU A 122 -4.96 2.08 18.89
N LYS A 123 -6.07 1.57 18.36
CA LYS A 123 -7.38 2.21 18.34
C LYS A 123 -7.32 3.65 17.82
N ASN A 124 -6.49 3.88 16.80
CA ASN A 124 -6.28 5.21 16.22
C ASN A 124 -5.94 5.13 14.72
N ASN A 125 -6.19 6.21 14.00
CA ASN A 125 -5.68 6.41 12.65
C ASN A 125 -4.18 6.72 12.71
N VAL A 126 -3.44 6.07 11.82
CA VAL A 126 -2.03 6.37 11.54
C VAL A 126 -1.94 6.96 10.14
N TYR A 127 -1.20 8.04 10.03
CA TYR A 127 -1.01 8.77 8.78
C TYR A 127 0.45 8.70 8.36
N GLY A 128 0.69 8.37 7.10
CA GLY A 128 2.00 8.46 6.49
C GLY A 128 2.18 9.80 5.81
N VAL A 129 3.19 10.54 6.24
CA VAL A 129 3.47 11.91 5.81
C VAL A 129 4.79 11.93 5.04
N ARG A 130 4.76 12.48 3.81
CA ARG A 130 5.93 12.72 2.97
C ARG A 130 6.40 14.15 3.11
N PHE A 131 7.70 14.32 3.31
CA PHE A 131 8.36 15.61 3.45
C PHE A 131 9.16 15.93 2.17
N GLY A 132 8.50 16.56 1.19
CA GLY A 132 9.13 16.92 -0.09
C GLY A 132 10.41 17.73 0.08
N ASP A 133 10.35 18.77 0.91
CA ASP A 133 11.47 19.68 1.22
C ASP A 133 12.61 19.02 2.02
N ARG A 134 12.42 17.78 2.46
CA ARG A 134 13.36 17.05 3.32
C ARG A 134 13.80 15.74 2.66
N LYS A 135 14.32 15.83 1.43
CA LYS A 135 14.82 14.67 0.65
C LYS A 135 13.76 13.58 0.45
N ASN A 136 12.49 13.97 0.32
CA ASN A 136 11.36 13.03 0.22
C ASN A 136 11.32 11.99 1.36
N MET A 137 11.80 12.37 2.56
CA MET A 137 11.66 11.53 3.75
C MET A 137 10.19 11.25 4.04
N PHE A 138 9.94 10.10 4.64
CA PHE A 138 8.59 9.67 4.99
C PHE A 138 8.56 9.23 6.44
N GLY A 139 7.48 9.59 7.13
CA GLY A 139 7.27 9.22 8.53
C GLY A 139 5.81 8.88 8.80
N SER A 140 5.59 8.04 9.80
CA SER A 140 4.25 7.68 10.27
C SER A 140 3.95 8.40 11.58
N TYR A 141 2.75 8.98 11.67
CA TYR A 141 2.33 9.79 12.81
C TYR A 141 0.91 9.43 13.24
N TYR A 142 0.61 9.63 14.52
CA TYR A 142 -0.76 9.56 15.01
C TYR A 142 -1.53 10.82 14.68
N GLU A 143 -2.85 10.70 14.67
CA GLU A 143 -3.73 11.83 14.40
C GLU A 143 -3.49 13.05 15.31
N PHE A 144 -3.14 12.82 16.58
CA PHE A 144 -2.91 13.90 17.56
C PHE A 144 -1.54 14.58 17.40
N ASP A 145 -0.63 13.99 16.63
CA ASP A 145 0.71 14.54 16.34
C ASP A 145 0.71 15.41 15.09
N LEU A 146 -0.47 15.68 14.52
CA LEU A 146 -0.64 16.39 13.26
C LEU A 146 -1.53 17.61 13.44
N LYS A 147 -1.21 18.66 12.70
CA LYS A 147 -2.03 19.86 12.57
C LYS A 147 -2.26 20.17 11.10
N MET A 148 -3.52 20.39 10.73
CA MET A 148 -3.89 20.77 9.35
C MET A 148 -3.24 22.10 8.99
N THR A 149 -2.55 22.15 7.85
CA THR A 149 -1.97 23.38 7.30
C THR A 149 -2.72 23.82 6.05
N LYS A 150 -3.04 22.86 5.17
CA LYS A 150 -3.84 23.09 3.97
C LYS A 150 -4.66 21.85 3.66
N LYS A 151 -5.96 22.04 3.43
CA LYS A 151 -6.84 20.96 2.96
C LYS A 151 -6.62 20.75 1.47
N ARG A 152 -6.66 19.50 1.00
CA ARG A 152 -6.64 19.16 -0.41
C ARG A 152 -7.76 19.93 -1.12
N GLU A 153 -7.39 20.72 -2.12
CA GLU A 153 -8.36 21.26 -3.06
C GLU A 153 -8.84 20.09 -3.93
N ASN A 154 -10.13 19.75 -3.81
CA ASN A 154 -10.78 18.88 -4.78
C ASN A 154 -10.86 19.65 -6.11
N GLU A 155 -9.81 19.61 -6.93
CA GLU A 155 -9.92 20.08 -8.31
C GLU A 155 -10.74 19.07 -9.11
N VAL A 156 -12.07 19.15 -8.98
CA VAL A 156 -12.99 18.78 -10.06
C VAL A 156 -13.20 20.05 -10.88
N LYS A 157 -12.23 20.39 -11.73
CA LYS A 157 -12.56 21.15 -12.93
C LYS A 157 -13.03 20.16 -13.98
N VAL A 158 -14.32 19.85 -13.96
CA VAL A 158 -15.00 19.51 -15.21
C VAL A 158 -14.91 20.77 -16.05
N GLN A 159 -13.95 20.79 -16.97
CA GLN A 159 -13.96 21.74 -18.06
C GLN A 159 -15.31 21.54 -18.78
N PRO A 160 -16.19 22.56 -18.86
CA PRO A 160 -17.35 22.46 -19.74
C PRO A 160 -16.83 22.16 -21.15
N PRO A 161 -17.51 21.34 -21.96
CA PRO A 161 -17.14 21.13 -23.35
C PRO A 161 -17.28 22.48 -24.08
N GLY A 162 -16.17 23.21 -24.16
CA GLY A 162 -16.04 24.41 -24.98
C GLY A 162 -15.81 23.98 -26.42
N ASP A 163 -16.86 24.19 -27.22
CA ASP A 163 -16.88 24.34 -28.68
C ASP A 163 -15.58 24.00 -29.42
N ALA A 164 -15.45 22.73 -29.81
CA ALA A 164 -14.52 22.34 -30.87
C ALA A 164 -15.11 22.79 -32.23
N PRO A 165 -14.33 23.48 -33.09
CA PRO A 165 -14.71 23.72 -34.47
C PRO A 165 -14.92 22.39 -35.22
N PRO A 166 -15.81 22.34 -36.23
CA PRO A 166 -15.98 21.13 -37.03
C PRO A 166 -14.73 20.88 -37.86
N ASP A 167 -14.49 19.61 -38.15
CA ASP A 167 -13.54 19.07 -39.12
C ASP A 167 -12.10 18.81 -38.65
N ALA A 168 -11.91 17.62 -38.06
CA ALA A 168 -10.75 16.79 -38.39
C ALA A 168 -11.20 15.32 -38.45
N ALA A 169 -11.03 14.73 -39.63
CA ALA A 169 -11.49 13.41 -40.01
C ALA A 169 -11.10 12.30 -39.02
N VAL A 170 -12.11 11.55 -38.57
CA VAL A 170 -11.95 10.24 -37.95
C VAL A 170 -11.36 9.30 -38.99
N THR A 171 -10.06 9.02 -38.90
CA THR A 171 -9.46 7.89 -39.62
C THR A 171 -9.54 6.67 -38.71
N ALA A 172 -10.24 5.64 -39.18
CA ALA A 172 -10.42 4.37 -38.48
C ALA A 172 -9.07 3.68 -38.15
N PRO A 173 -9.03 2.81 -37.11
CA PRO A 173 -7.80 2.19 -36.65
C PRO A 173 -7.23 1.19 -37.68
N ALA A 174 -5.91 1.21 -37.82
CA ALA A 174 -5.16 0.24 -38.63
C ALA A 174 -5.31 -1.17 -38.04
N THR A 175 -5.69 -2.11 -38.90
CA THR A 175 -5.72 -3.55 -38.64
C THR A 175 -4.35 -4.04 -38.18
N PRO A 176 -4.24 -4.92 -37.15
CA PRO A 176 -2.96 -5.50 -36.77
C PRO A 176 -2.39 -6.38 -37.91
N PRO A 177 -1.05 -6.41 -38.08
CA PRO A 177 -0.42 -7.19 -39.13
C PRO A 177 -0.60 -8.71 -38.90
N ASN A 178 -0.87 -9.41 -40.01
CA ASN A 178 -1.00 -10.86 -40.08
C ASN A 178 0.33 -11.55 -39.69
N PRO A 179 0.36 -12.50 -38.73
CA PRO A 179 1.59 -13.17 -38.28
C PRO A 179 2.26 -14.08 -39.33
N ALA A 180 1.72 -14.17 -40.55
CA ALA A 180 2.28 -14.96 -41.64
C ALA A 180 3.49 -14.33 -42.37
N ASN A 181 3.90 -13.10 -42.03
CA ASN A 181 4.96 -12.35 -42.73
C ASN A 181 6.18 -12.02 -41.84
N LEU A 182 6.52 -12.87 -40.87
CA LEU A 182 7.78 -12.76 -40.17
C LEU A 182 8.88 -13.53 -40.92
N PRO A 183 10.03 -12.90 -41.25
CA PRO A 183 11.16 -13.62 -41.82
C PRO A 183 11.71 -14.63 -40.80
N PRO A 184 12.26 -15.78 -41.25
CA PRO A 184 12.82 -16.77 -40.35
C PRO A 184 13.99 -16.17 -39.57
N VAL A 185 13.93 -16.32 -38.24
CA VAL A 185 15.04 -16.05 -37.33
C VAL A 185 16.11 -17.10 -37.63
N ALA A 186 17.25 -16.67 -38.15
CA ALA A 186 18.41 -17.54 -38.38
C ALA A 186 19.05 -17.98 -37.04
N PRO A 187 19.68 -19.16 -37.00
CA PRO A 187 20.19 -19.80 -35.78
C PRO A 187 21.37 -19.07 -35.11
#